data_AF-A0A9X9LJI4-F1
#
_entry.id   AF-A0A9X9LJI4-F1
#
_cell.length_a   1.000
_cell.length_b   1.000
_cell.length_c   1.000
_cell.angle_alpha   90.00
_cell.angle_beta   90.00
_cell.angle_gamma   90.00
#
_symmetry.space_group_name_H-M   'P 1'
#
loop_
_entity.id
_entity.type
_entity.pdbx_description
1 polymer ?
#
loop_
_entity_poly.entity_id
_entity_poly.type
_entity_poly.pdbx_seq_one_letter_code
_entity_poly.pdbx_strand_id
1 'polypeptide(L)'
;MYNKRAADPVHPDLTGLLVKNKNLLAELRNLQNKLLIKETSLQEMKNVLESYKENNVQQSFQIMSLKDDIKDLEELTASLTRIKSLKNTNIQNLERGNWNLTERIIELENHLRVHLFEREKAERKAGLLEKRLAGTDGFIPYMNTKGQEDSLVSFMMKDKGEDILTKNSERDIFHSEGPKDGQKIWDKCQEDSIHKEKQKYELDRPPHSFSWETKTARSHYQKFLSQLATLLSNNVVPIPATEEAVKERIQEIGAKEQSWKSRTEGLQQEVLTLTQRLEQLQRHSEEAAGESSQMQDRCREQKRPWKHLEGKTAVNDFFQESLALDRNKVRLSWIRHFSDNENDQILLHYLMLI
;
A
#
# COMPACT_ATOMS: atom_id res chain seq x y z
N MET A 1 -115.28 -48.13 -6.63
CA MET A 1 -114.42 -49.29 -6.29
C MET A 1 -112.98 -48.84 -6.24
N TYR A 2 -112.29 -49.20 -5.17
CA TYR A 2 -110.97 -48.72 -4.75
C TYR A 2 -109.86 -49.17 -5.71
N ASN A 3 -109.16 -48.24 -6.36
CA ASN A 3 -107.83 -48.49 -6.89
C ASN A 3 -106.80 -48.06 -5.84
N LYS A 4 -106.44 -49.00 -4.95
CA LYS A 4 -105.23 -48.93 -4.13
C LYS A 4 -104.03 -48.85 -5.09
N ARG A 5 -103.47 -47.66 -5.29
CA ARG A 5 -102.08 -47.56 -5.76
C ARG A 5 -101.23 -48.09 -4.62
N ALA A 6 -100.65 -49.27 -4.83
CA ALA A 6 -99.57 -49.78 -4.01
C ALA A 6 -98.48 -48.71 -3.98
N ALA A 7 -98.18 -48.19 -2.79
CA ALA A 7 -96.99 -47.42 -2.54
C ALA A 7 -95.81 -48.35 -2.80
N ASP A 8 -95.04 -48.04 -3.84
CA ASP A 8 -93.83 -48.76 -4.23
C ASP A 8 -92.77 -48.62 -3.11
N PRO A 9 -92.35 -49.70 -2.42
CA PRO A 9 -91.42 -49.62 -1.30
C PRO A 9 -89.95 -49.49 -1.74
N VAL A 10 -89.66 -49.49 -3.05
CA VAL A 10 -88.29 -49.64 -3.57
C VAL A 10 -87.56 -48.30 -3.77
N HIS A 11 -88.28 -47.18 -3.77
CA HIS A 11 -87.74 -45.83 -3.99
C HIS A 11 -86.98 -45.14 -2.82
N PRO A 12 -87.19 -45.47 -1.52
CA PRO A 12 -86.46 -44.83 -0.43
C PRO A 12 -84.97 -45.20 -0.39
N ASP A 13 -84.63 -46.44 -0.73
CA ASP A 13 -83.25 -46.96 -0.67
C ASP A 13 -82.36 -46.37 -1.77
N LEU A 14 -82.89 -46.25 -2.99
CA LEU A 14 -82.22 -45.60 -4.11
C LEU A 14 -81.94 -44.11 -3.84
N THR A 15 -82.90 -43.42 -3.21
CA THR A 15 -82.76 -41.99 -2.87
C THR A 15 -81.69 -41.79 -1.80
N GLY A 16 -81.62 -42.65 -0.79
CA GLY A 16 -80.58 -42.65 0.23
C GLY A 16 -79.18 -42.91 -0.35
N LEU A 17 -79.06 -43.87 -1.28
CA LEU A 17 -77.81 -44.13 -2.00
C LEU A 17 -77.37 -42.94 -2.87
N LEU A 18 -78.30 -42.25 -3.52
CA LEU A 18 -78.00 -41.06 -4.31
C LEU A 18 -77.44 -39.92 -3.44
N VAL A 19 -78.04 -39.67 -2.27
CA VAL A 19 -77.55 -38.66 -1.32
C VAL A 19 -76.16 -39.02 -0.81
N LYS A 20 -75.93 -40.30 -0.44
CA LYS A 20 -74.60 -40.79 -0.04
C LYS A 20 -73.56 -40.58 -1.15
N ASN A 21 -73.92 -40.89 -2.40
CA ASN A 21 -73.02 -40.71 -3.55
C ASN A 21 -72.69 -39.22 -3.77
N LYS A 22 -73.68 -38.32 -3.65
CA LYS A 22 -73.44 -36.86 -3.70
C LYS A 22 -72.52 -36.38 -2.58
N ASN A 23 -72.70 -36.87 -1.35
CA ASN A 23 -71.83 -36.53 -0.23
C ASN A 23 -70.40 -37.05 -0.44
N LEU A 24 -70.24 -38.30 -0.86
CA LEU A 24 -68.93 -38.88 -1.17
C LEU A 24 -68.23 -38.11 -2.30
N LEU A 25 -68.96 -37.69 -3.33
CA LEU A 25 -68.43 -36.82 -4.40
C LEU A 25 -67.94 -35.46 -3.87
N ALA A 26 -68.68 -34.86 -2.93
CA ALA A 26 -68.27 -33.61 -2.29
C ALA A 26 -67.03 -33.80 -1.41
N GLU A 27 -66.96 -34.88 -0.65
CA GLU A 27 -65.78 -35.26 0.14
C GLU A 27 -64.56 -35.51 -0.74
N LEU A 28 -64.72 -36.22 -1.86
CA LEU A 28 -63.65 -36.47 -2.83
C LEU A 28 -63.09 -35.15 -3.39
N ARG A 29 -63.97 -34.22 -3.79
CA ARG A 29 -63.56 -32.88 -4.24
C ARG A 29 -62.84 -32.09 -3.15
N ASN A 30 -63.33 -32.16 -1.90
CA ASN A 30 -62.68 -31.49 -0.77
C ASN A 30 -61.28 -32.07 -0.50
N LEU A 31 -61.14 -33.39 -0.52
CA LEU A 31 -59.85 -34.06 -0.36
C LEU A 31 -58.88 -33.72 -1.51
N GLN A 32 -59.37 -33.69 -2.75
CA GLN A 32 -58.58 -33.25 -3.91
C GLN A 32 -58.09 -31.81 -3.74
N ASN A 33 -58.95 -30.89 -3.30
CA ASN A 33 -58.56 -29.50 -3.04
C ASN A 33 -57.51 -29.40 -1.91
N LYS A 34 -57.69 -30.14 -0.82
CA LYS A 34 -56.71 -30.18 0.28
C LYS A 34 -55.37 -30.74 -0.18
N LEU A 35 -55.38 -31.80 -0.99
CA LEU A 35 -54.18 -32.37 -1.59
C LEU A 35 -53.47 -31.33 -2.46
N LEU A 36 -54.20 -30.64 -3.33
CA LEU A 36 -53.65 -29.59 -4.19
C LEU A 36 -52.99 -28.48 -3.38
N ILE A 37 -53.63 -28.01 -2.30
CA ILE A 37 -53.05 -26.98 -1.40
C ILE A 37 -51.77 -27.48 -0.72
N LYS A 38 -51.71 -28.76 -0.33
CA LYS A 38 -50.51 -29.35 0.27
C LYS A 38 -49.39 -29.51 -0.76
N GLU A 39 -49.72 -29.89 -2.00
CA GLU A 39 -48.79 -29.98 -3.12
C GLU A 39 -48.14 -28.62 -3.41
N THR A 40 -48.93 -27.54 -3.50
CA THR A 40 -48.41 -26.20 -3.73
C THR A 40 -47.52 -25.73 -2.59
N SER A 41 -47.93 -25.95 -1.33
CA SER A 41 -47.14 -25.62 -0.15
C SER A 41 -45.82 -26.40 -0.08
N LEU A 42 -45.82 -27.67 -0.48
CA LEU A 42 -44.61 -28.49 -0.55
C LEU A 42 -43.66 -27.94 -1.62
N GLN A 43 -44.18 -27.57 -2.79
CA GLN A 43 -43.37 -27.00 -3.86
C GLN A 43 -42.75 -25.64 -3.46
N GLU A 44 -43.50 -24.78 -2.77
CA GLU A 44 -42.98 -23.53 -2.21
C GLU A 44 -41.84 -23.79 -1.21
N MET A 45 -42.05 -24.74 -0.28
CA MET A 45 -41.03 -25.11 0.70
C MET A 45 -39.77 -25.67 0.03
N LYS A 46 -39.92 -26.45 -1.03
CA LYS A 46 -38.80 -26.97 -1.83
C LYS A 46 -38.01 -25.83 -2.48
N ASN A 47 -38.68 -24.81 -3.03
CA ASN A 47 -38.03 -23.66 -3.63
C ASN A 47 -37.25 -22.84 -2.58
N VAL A 48 -37.83 -22.64 -1.39
CA VAL A 48 -37.16 -21.95 -0.27
C VAL A 48 -35.94 -22.73 0.22
N LEU A 49 -36.02 -24.06 0.27
CA LEU A 49 -34.88 -24.89 0.63
C LEU A 49 -33.74 -24.77 -0.38
N GLU A 50 -34.05 -24.71 -1.67
CA GLU A 50 -33.04 -24.60 -2.71
C GLU A 50 -32.35 -23.22 -2.69
N SER A 51 -33.11 -22.13 -2.51
CA SER A 51 -32.53 -20.80 -2.36
C SER A 51 -31.66 -20.68 -1.10
N TYR A 52 -32.02 -21.36 -0.01
CA TYR A 52 -31.18 -21.44 1.19
C TYR A 52 -29.85 -22.14 0.91
N LYS A 53 -29.86 -23.26 0.16
CA LYS A 53 -28.62 -23.96 -0.21
C LYS A 53 -27.72 -23.10 -1.09
N GLU A 54 -28.28 -22.44 -2.11
CA GLU A 54 -27.52 -21.54 -2.99
C GLU A 54 -26.88 -20.40 -2.20
N ASN A 55 -27.65 -19.75 -1.31
CA ASN A 55 -27.12 -18.71 -0.43
C ASN A 55 -26.00 -19.24 0.47
N ASN A 56 -26.15 -20.43 1.05
CA ASN A 56 -25.12 -21.03 1.89
C ASN A 56 -23.83 -21.32 1.11
N VAL A 57 -23.94 -21.80 -0.13
CA VAL A 57 -22.79 -22.01 -1.02
C VAL A 57 -22.11 -20.67 -1.33
N GLN A 58 -22.87 -19.64 -1.69
CA GLN A 58 -22.34 -18.30 -1.96
C GLN A 58 -21.63 -17.71 -0.74
N GLN A 59 -22.23 -17.83 0.46
CA GLN A 59 -21.60 -17.40 1.71
C GLN A 59 -20.31 -18.17 1.98
N SER A 60 -20.29 -19.48 1.73
CA SER A 60 -19.08 -20.28 1.88
C SER A 60 -17.96 -19.81 0.95
N PHE A 61 -18.27 -19.43 -0.30
CA PHE A 61 -17.28 -18.87 -1.22
C PHE A 61 -16.74 -17.52 -0.74
N GLN A 62 -17.61 -16.63 -0.24
CA GLN A 62 -17.19 -15.35 0.32
C GLN A 62 -16.28 -15.54 1.55
N ILE A 63 -16.64 -16.46 2.45
CA ILE A 63 -15.83 -16.79 3.62
C ILE A 63 -14.46 -17.33 3.19
N MET A 64 -14.38 -18.15 2.14
CA MET A 64 -13.10 -18.64 1.62
C MET A 64 -12.24 -17.50 1.08
N SER A 65 -12.80 -16.63 0.24
CA SER A 65 -12.08 -15.46 -0.30
C SER A 65 -11.55 -14.57 0.81
N LEU A 66 -12.38 -14.27 1.82
CA LEU A 66 -11.96 -13.44 2.95
C LEU A 66 -10.84 -14.10 3.78
N LYS A 67 -10.83 -15.43 3.88
CA LYS A 67 -9.73 -16.17 4.55
C LYS A 67 -8.42 -16.07 3.78
N ASP A 68 -8.49 -16.15 2.45
CA ASP A 68 -7.31 -15.98 1.60
C ASP A 68 -6.75 -14.56 1.72
N ASP A 69 -7.62 -13.53 1.68
CA ASP A 69 -7.21 -12.13 1.87
C ASP A 69 -6.55 -11.89 3.25
N ILE A 70 -7.09 -12.50 4.32
CA ILE A 70 -6.51 -12.42 5.68
C ILE A 70 -5.10 -13.01 5.68
N LYS A 71 -4.90 -14.16 5.02
CA LYS A 71 -3.59 -14.82 4.95
C LYS A 71 -2.57 -13.97 4.22
N ASP A 72 -2.95 -13.33 3.12
CA ASP A 72 -2.08 -12.41 2.38
C ASP A 72 -1.70 -11.19 3.23
N LEU A 73 -2.66 -10.62 3.99
CA LEU A 73 -2.40 -9.52 4.91
C LEU A 73 -1.47 -9.92 6.07
N GLU A 74 -1.58 -11.14 6.59
CA GLU A 74 -0.67 -11.67 7.60
C GLU A 74 0.76 -11.80 7.07
N GLU A 75 0.94 -12.26 5.83
CA GLU A 75 2.25 -12.35 5.18
C GLU A 75 2.88 -10.97 4.96
N LEU A 76 2.09 -9.99 4.50
CA LEU A 76 2.52 -8.60 4.37
C LEU A 76 2.95 -8.01 5.71
N THR A 77 2.19 -8.29 6.77
CA THR A 77 2.50 -7.83 8.14
C THR A 77 3.80 -8.45 8.65
N ALA A 78 4.01 -9.75 8.44
CA ALA A 78 5.25 -10.43 8.79
C ALA A 78 6.45 -9.85 8.03
N SER A 79 6.28 -9.56 6.74
CA SER A 79 7.33 -8.97 5.90
C SER A 79 7.68 -7.54 6.31
N LEU A 80 6.66 -6.72 6.61
CA LEU A 80 6.86 -5.37 7.15
C LEU A 80 7.61 -5.40 8.48
N THR A 81 7.30 -6.36 9.35
CA THR A 81 7.98 -6.55 10.64
C THR A 81 9.45 -6.90 10.46
N ARG A 82 9.76 -7.79 9.50
CA ARG A 82 11.14 -8.10 9.11
C ARG A 82 11.89 -6.87 8.61
N ILE A 83 11.30 -6.10 7.68
CA ILE A 83 11.93 -4.88 7.15
C ILE A 83 12.17 -3.86 8.27
N LYS A 84 11.20 -3.68 9.17
CA LYS A 84 11.33 -2.77 10.32
C LYS A 84 12.49 -3.17 11.22
N SER A 85 12.63 -4.46 11.54
CA SER A 85 13.77 -4.95 12.34
C SER A 85 15.11 -4.70 11.64
N LEU A 86 15.20 -4.97 10.33
CA LEU A 86 16.42 -4.76 9.55
C LEU A 86 16.82 -3.29 9.50
N LYS A 87 15.85 -2.39 9.28
CA LYS A 87 16.08 -0.94 9.31
C LYS A 87 16.60 -0.49 10.67
N ASN A 88 16.02 -0.98 11.77
CA ASN A 88 16.47 -0.64 13.12
C ASN A 88 17.91 -1.09 13.39
N THR A 89 18.27 -2.32 13.00
CA THR A 89 19.65 -2.81 13.12
C THR A 89 20.62 -1.96 12.29
N ASN A 90 20.23 -1.58 11.07
CA ASN A 90 21.07 -0.73 10.24
C ASN A 90 21.29 0.66 10.83
N ILE A 91 20.23 1.27 11.39
CA ILE A 91 20.33 2.56 12.10
C ILE A 91 21.31 2.44 13.27
N GLN A 92 21.18 1.41 14.11
CA GLN A 92 22.08 1.20 15.25
C GLN A 92 23.55 1.02 14.82
N ASN A 93 23.79 0.32 13.71
CA ASN A 93 25.14 0.13 13.17
C ASN A 93 25.73 1.45 12.66
N LEU A 94 24.94 2.27 11.95
CA LEU A 94 25.35 3.59 11.48
C LEU A 94 25.60 4.56 12.63
N GLU A 95 24.75 4.57 13.65
CA GLU A 95 24.93 5.38 14.86
C GLU A 95 26.23 5.01 15.59
N ARG A 96 26.51 3.72 15.75
CA ARG A 96 27.78 3.24 16.32
C ARG A 96 28.98 3.67 15.47
N GLY A 97 28.89 3.55 14.15
CA GLY A 97 29.93 3.99 13.21
C GLY A 97 30.22 5.48 13.33
N ASN A 98 29.18 6.31 13.38
CA ASN A 98 29.30 7.76 13.58
C ASN A 98 29.94 8.11 14.94
N TRP A 99 29.57 7.38 16.00
CA TRP A 99 30.16 7.58 17.32
C TRP A 99 31.67 7.30 17.31
N ASN A 100 32.09 6.17 16.72
CA ASN A 100 33.50 5.82 16.57
C ASN A 100 34.27 6.86 15.73
N LEU A 101 33.67 7.36 14.65
CA LEU A 101 34.29 8.41 13.83
C LEU A 101 34.44 9.72 14.61
N THR A 102 33.45 10.07 15.42
CA THR A 102 33.50 11.26 16.28
C THR A 102 34.64 11.15 17.29
N GLU A 103 34.79 9.98 17.94
CA GLU A 103 35.89 9.70 18.85
C GLU A 103 37.25 9.85 18.14
N ARG A 104 37.38 9.29 16.93
CA ARG A 104 38.61 9.41 16.13
C ARG A 104 38.93 10.86 15.73
N ILE A 105 37.91 11.66 15.40
CA ILE A 105 38.08 13.09 15.11
C ILE A 105 38.65 13.80 16.34
N ILE A 106 38.07 13.57 17.52
CA ILE A 106 38.55 14.17 18.78
C ILE A 106 40.00 13.76 19.07
N GLU A 107 40.36 12.48 18.88
CA GLU A 107 41.74 12.02 19.03
C GLU A 107 42.70 12.74 18.08
N LEU A 108 42.34 12.89 16.81
CA LEU A 108 43.18 13.55 15.81
C LEU A 108 43.31 15.05 16.09
N GLU A 109 42.23 15.71 16.52
CA GLU A 109 42.26 17.10 16.96
C GLU A 109 43.18 17.29 18.18
N ASN A 110 43.18 16.35 19.13
CA ASN A 110 44.10 16.36 20.26
C ASN A 110 45.56 16.25 19.82
N HIS A 111 45.88 15.31 18.92
CA HIS A 111 47.22 15.17 18.37
C HIS A 111 47.66 16.44 17.63
N LEU A 112 46.76 17.03 16.84
CA LEU A 112 47.04 18.28 16.13
C LEU A 112 47.34 19.42 17.09
N ARG A 113 46.58 19.56 18.18
CA ARG A 113 46.85 20.56 19.23
C ARG A 113 48.23 20.40 19.85
N VAL A 114 48.64 19.16 20.15
CA VAL A 114 49.98 18.87 20.69
C VAL A 114 51.07 19.26 19.70
N HIS A 115 50.95 18.83 18.44
CA HIS A 115 51.93 19.18 17.41
C HIS A 115 52.03 20.68 17.16
N LEU A 116 50.90 21.41 17.18
CA LEU A 116 50.91 22.87 17.06
C LEU A 116 51.64 23.53 18.23
N PHE A 117 51.42 23.06 19.46
CA PHE A 117 52.11 23.56 20.64
C PHE A 117 53.63 23.29 20.59
N GLU A 118 54.03 22.09 20.18
CA GLU A 118 55.44 21.72 20.00
C GLU A 118 56.12 22.56 18.92
N ARG A 119 55.44 22.78 17.78
CA ARG A 119 55.93 23.64 16.69
C ARG A 119 56.14 25.06 17.19
N GLU A 120 55.16 25.64 17.88
CA GLU A 120 55.25 27.00 18.42
C GLU A 120 56.40 27.12 19.44
N LYS A 121 56.63 26.09 20.26
CA LYS A 121 57.79 26.04 21.18
C LYS A 121 59.12 25.98 20.42
N ALA A 122 59.20 25.19 19.35
CA ALA A 122 60.40 25.10 18.50
C ALA A 122 60.67 26.43 17.78
N GLU A 123 59.63 27.08 17.26
CA GLU A 123 59.69 28.38 16.60
C GLU A 123 60.19 29.48 17.55
N ARG A 124 59.67 29.53 18.79
CA ARG A 124 60.18 30.44 19.82
C ARG A 124 61.67 30.24 20.13
N LYS A 125 62.12 28.97 20.22
CA LYS A 125 63.54 28.65 20.43
C LYS A 125 64.41 29.07 19.25
N ALA A 126 63.97 28.79 18.03
CA ALA A 126 64.67 29.20 16.81
C ALA A 126 64.82 30.72 16.75
N GLY A 127 63.74 31.48 16.99
CA GLY A 127 63.79 32.94 17.02
C GLY A 127 64.69 33.50 18.14
N LEU A 128 64.83 32.82 19.27
CA LEU A 128 65.79 33.20 20.31
C LEU A 128 67.25 33.01 19.85
N LEU A 129 67.54 31.89 19.19
CA LEU A 129 68.87 31.60 18.64
C LEU A 129 69.23 32.57 17.51
N GLU A 130 68.29 32.89 16.63
CA GLU A 130 68.46 33.86 15.55
C GLU A 130 68.83 35.26 16.09
N LYS A 131 68.14 35.74 17.13
CA LYS A 131 68.48 37.01 17.80
C LYS A 131 69.89 37.00 18.41
N ARG A 132 70.32 35.86 18.97
CA ARG A 132 71.67 35.73 19.54
C ARG A 132 72.74 35.76 18.44
N LEU A 133 72.49 35.10 17.31
CA LEU A 133 73.39 35.10 16.15
C LEU A 133 73.48 36.51 15.52
N ALA A 134 72.36 37.20 15.35
CA ALA A 134 72.35 38.58 14.84
C ALA A 134 73.14 39.56 15.75
N GLY A 135 73.18 39.32 17.06
CA GLY A 135 74.00 40.08 18.00
C GLY A 135 75.50 39.74 17.97
N THR A 136 75.91 38.69 17.25
CA THR A 136 77.32 38.29 17.09
C THR A 136 77.92 38.71 15.74
N ASP A 137 77.11 39.30 14.86
CA ASP A 137 77.50 39.69 13.49
C ASP A 137 78.31 41.02 13.41
N GLY A 138 78.81 41.49 14.55
CA GLY A 138 79.57 42.74 14.66
C GLY A 138 81.10 42.60 14.60
N PHE A 139 81.66 41.38 14.53
CA PHE A 139 83.11 41.21 14.51
C PHE A 139 83.55 40.17 13.48
N ILE A 140 83.62 40.63 12.23
CA ILE A 140 84.52 40.05 11.22
C ILE A 140 85.68 41.04 11.04
N PRO A 141 86.90 40.77 11.57
CA PRO A 141 88.07 41.58 11.25
C PRO A 141 88.38 41.45 9.76
N TYR A 142 88.19 42.54 9.03
CA TYR A 142 88.58 42.69 7.64
C TYR A 142 90.11 42.76 7.55
N MET A 143 90.77 41.65 7.17
CA MET A 143 92.18 41.66 6.81
C MET A 143 92.31 41.75 5.29
N ASN A 144 92.67 42.94 4.80
CA ASN A 144 93.08 43.18 3.42
C ASN A 144 94.58 42.89 3.26
N THR A 145 94.88 42.21 2.16
CA THR A 145 96.19 41.81 1.64
C THR A 145 96.90 42.96 0.94
N LYS A 146 98.09 43.39 1.41
CA LYS A 146 99.30 43.64 0.60
C LYS A 146 100.37 44.37 1.42
N GLY A 147 101.57 43.79 1.42
CA GLY A 147 102.73 44.32 2.13
C GLY A 147 103.38 45.53 1.46
N GLN A 148 104.08 46.30 2.28
CA GLN A 148 105.30 47.02 1.90
C GLN A 148 106.18 47.20 3.14
N GLU A 149 107.46 46.95 2.91
CA GLU A 149 108.54 46.76 3.87
C GLU A 149 108.96 48.04 4.63
N ASP A 150 109.50 47.80 5.82
CA ASP A 150 110.56 48.53 6.51
C ASP A 150 110.41 50.04 6.75
N SER A 151 110.01 50.38 7.98
CA SER A 151 110.63 51.51 8.69
C SER A 151 110.84 51.16 10.15
N LEU A 152 112.12 50.97 10.47
CA LEU A 152 112.71 50.68 11.76
C LEU A 152 112.50 51.85 12.76
N VAL A 153 112.19 51.50 14.02
CA VAL A 153 112.51 52.24 15.27
C VAL A 153 111.74 53.53 15.59
N SER A 154 110.89 53.45 16.62
CA SER A 154 110.80 54.33 17.82
C SER A 154 109.37 54.19 18.38
N PHE A 155 109.11 53.37 19.40
CA PHE A 155 109.27 53.79 20.79
C PHE A 155 109.13 52.56 21.71
N MET A 156 110.14 52.33 22.56
CA MET A 156 110.14 51.29 23.58
C MET A 156 109.29 51.69 24.80
N MET A 157 108.96 50.66 25.60
CA MET A 157 108.38 50.64 26.95
C MET A 157 106.85 50.66 27.04
N LYS A 158 106.22 49.52 27.40
CA LYS A 158 106.15 49.04 28.79
C LYS A 158 105.43 47.67 28.88
N ASP A 159 106.22 46.62 29.07
CA ASP A 159 106.08 45.57 30.10
C ASP A 159 104.69 45.22 30.67
N LYS A 160 104.19 44.01 30.37
CA LYS A 160 104.08 42.86 31.31
C LYS A 160 103.06 41.79 30.84
N GLY A 161 103.49 40.53 30.82
CA GLY A 161 102.64 39.37 31.13
C GLY A 161 102.52 38.25 30.09
N GLU A 162 103.23 37.15 30.34
CA GLU A 162 102.83 35.74 30.10
C GLU A 162 102.61 35.20 28.67
N ASP A 163 103.71 34.65 28.14
CA ASP A 163 103.89 33.27 27.67
C ASP A 163 102.87 32.66 26.67
N ILE A 164 103.19 32.76 25.37
CA ILE A 164 102.60 31.96 24.30
C ILE A 164 103.71 31.28 23.48
N LEU A 165 103.77 29.97 23.65
CA LEU A 165 103.62 28.97 22.59
C LEU A 165 104.68 28.94 21.47
N THR A 166 105.61 28.02 21.69
CA THR A 166 106.44 27.31 20.72
C THR A 166 105.66 26.81 19.49
N LYS A 167 106.04 27.31 18.30
CA LYS A 167 106.15 26.65 16.96
C LYS A 167 104.85 25.99 16.40
N ASN A 168 104.50 26.06 15.11
CA ASN A 168 104.99 25.20 14.01
C ASN A 168 104.29 25.55 12.67
N SER A 169 105.10 25.73 11.62
CA SER A 169 104.93 25.30 10.21
C SER A 169 103.66 25.64 9.41
N GLU A 170 103.84 26.56 8.45
CA GLU A 170 103.21 26.60 7.13
C GLU A 170 103.41 25.27 6.38
N ARG A 171 102.37 24.77 5.70
CA ARG A 171 102.47 23.79 4.62
C ARG A 171 101.41 24.05 3.56
N ASP A 172 101.91 24.39 2.38
CA ASP A 172 101.23 24.46 1.08
C ASP A 172 100.43 23.19 0.77
N ILE A 173 99.24 23.37 0.19
CA ILE A 173 98.46 22.33 -0.49
C ILE A 173 98.10 22.86 -1.88
N PHE A 174 98.91 22.52 -2.88
CA PHE A 174 98.50 22.48 -4.28
C PHE A 174 98.26 21.00 -4.65
N HIS A 175 97.02 20.63 -5.00
CA HIS A 175 96.73 19.31 -5.57
C HIS A 175 96.74 19.37 -7.10
N SER A 176 97.68 18.67 -7.72
CA SER A 176 97.70 18.36 -9.14
C SER A 176 96.83 17.12 -9.42
N GLU A 177 95.77 17.29 -10.20
CA GLU A 177 94.88 16.22 -10.67
C GLU A 177 95.59 15.41 -11.78
N GLY A 178 95.93 14.16 -11.47
CA GLY A 178 96.70 13.29 -12.36
C GLY A 178 95.82 12.46 -13.31
N PRO A 179 96.36 12.00 -14.45
CA PRO A 179 95.61 11.30 -15.51
C PRO A 179 94.95 9.97 -15.10
N LYS A 180 95.26 9.45 -13.90
CA LYS A 180 94.63 8.25 -13.34
C LYS A 180 93.22 8.51 -12.80
N ASP A 181 92.90 9.75 -12.42
CA ASP A 181 91.59 10.09 -11.87
C ASP A 181 90.54 10.27 -12.98
N GLY A 182 90.96 10.82 -14.13
CA GLY A 182 90.12 10.92 -15.33
C GLY A 182 89.63 9.56 -15.86
N GLN A 183 90.48 8.53 -15.84
CA GLN A 183 90.09 7.18 -16.26
C GLN A 183 89.05 6.58 -15.30
N LYS A 184 89.22 6.78 -13.99
CA LYS A 184 88.28 6.31 -12.97
C LYS A 184 86.91 7.01 -13.07
N ILE A 185 86.90 8.28 -13.43
CA ILE A 185 85.68 9.05 -13.69
C ILE A 185 84.99 8.52 -14.96
N TRP A 186 85.75 8.22 -16.02
CA TRP A 186 85.23 7.67 -17.26
C TRP A 186 84.58 6.29 -17.06
N ASP A 187 85.27 5.38 -16.37
CA ASP A 187 84.77 4.02 -16.11
C ASP A 187 83.46 4.07 -15.29
N LYS A 188 83.38 4.96 -14.29
CA LYS A 188 82.17 5.16 -13.48
C LYS A 188 81.01 5.75 -14.29
N CYS A 189 81.28 6.70 -15.20
CA CYS A 189 80.27 7.25 -16.11
C CYS A 189 79.75 6.20 -17.12
N GLN A 190 80.62 5.30 -17.56
CA GLN A 190 80.27 4.23 -18.48
C GLN A 190 79.38 3.18 -17.80
N GLU A 191 79.69 2.83 -16.55
CA GLU A 191 78.89 1.90 -15.76
C GLU A 191 77.51 2.48 -15.38
N ASP A 192 77.45 3.77 -15.05
CA ASP A 192 76.18 4.50 -14.84
C ASP A 192 75.32 4.55 -16.11
N SER A 193 75.95 4.67 -17.28
CA SER A 193 75.24 4.66 -18.57
C SER A 193 74.63 3.28 -18.85
N ILE A 194 75.37 2.20 -18.60
CA ILE A 194 74.88 0.83 -18.72
C ILE A 194 73.75 0.54 -17.71
N HIS A 195 73.87 1.05 -16.48
CA HIS A 195 72.81 0.93 -15.47
C HIS A 195 71.54 1.68 -15.86
N LYS A 196 71.65 2.90 -16.38
CA LYS A 196 70.51 3.68 -16.89
C LYS A 196 69.87 3.02 -18.11
N GLU A 197 70.67 2.40 -18.98
CA GLU A 197 70.14 1.66 -20.13
C GLU A 197 69.35 0.42 -19.68
N LYS A 198 69.87 -0.34 -18.70
CA LYS A 198 69.14 -1.47 -18.10
C LYS A 198 67.81 -1.05 -17.46
N GLN A 199 67.77 0.08 -16.77
CA GLN A 199 66.51 0.63 -16.23
C GLN A 199 65.51 1.03 -17.33
N LYS A 200 65.99 1.52 -18.49
CA LYS A 200 65.11 1.83 -19.63
C LYS A 200 64.44 0.56 -20.19
N TYR A 201 65.19 -0.55 -20.33
CA TYR A 201 64.61 -1.81 -20.81
C TYR A 201 63.65 -2.47 -19.79
N GLU A 202 63.78 -2.20 -18.49
CA GLU A 202 62.80 -2.62 -17.47
C GLU A 202 61.51 -1.79 -17.51
N LEU A 203 61.60 -0.49 -17.82
CA LEU A 203 60.45 0.41 -17.95
C LEU A 203 59.68 0.23 -19.26
N ASP A 204 60.35 -0.19 -20.33
CA ASP A 204 59.74 -0.43 -21.66
C ASP A 204 59.14 -1.84 -21.81
N ARG A 205 59.29 -2.70 -20.79
CA ARG A 205 58.55 -3.96 -20.69
C ARG A 205 57.08 -3.61 -20.38
N PRO A 206 56.10 -3.99 -21.24
CA PRO A 206 54.69 -3.75 -20.96
C PRO A 206 54.35 -4.31 -19.58
N PRO A 207 53.67 -3.56 -18.69
CA PRO A 207 53.35 -4.04 -17.35
C PRO A 207 52.48 -5.29 -17.46
N HIS A 208 53.09 -6.45 -17.25
CA HIS A 208 52.43 -7.75 -17.29
C HIS A 208 51.32 -7.84 -16.23
N SER A 209 51.34 -6.96 -15.22
CA SER A 209 50.33 -6.83 -14.18
C SER A 209 48.97 -6.29 -14.64
N PHE A 210 48.91 -5.44 -15.67
CA PHE A 210 47.65 -4.82 -16.09
C PHE A 210 46.73 -5.77 -16.89
N SER A 211 47.31 -6.80 -17.50
CA SER A 211 46.56 -7.69 -18.41
C SER A 211 45.65 -8.69 -17.69
N TRP A 212 45.95 -9.07 -16.44
CA TRP A 212 45.12 -10.01 -15.67
C TRP A 212 44.04 -9.26 -14.87
N GLU A 213 44.33 -8.06 -14.37
CA GLU A 213 43.35 -7.19 -13.69
C GLU A 213 42.19 -6.80 -14.61
N THR A 214 42.49 -6.47 -15.87
CA THR A 214 41.47 -6.21 -16.90
C THR A 214 40.68 -7.45 -17.28
N LYS A 215 41.29 -8.65 -17.28
CA LYS A 215 40.59 -9.93 -17.48
C LYS A 215 39.67 -10.27 -16.31
N THR A 216 40.13 -10.05 -15.07
CA THR A 216 39.34 -10.25 -13.86
C THR A 216 38.14 -9.29 -13.84
N ALA A 217 38.35 -8.00 -14.08
CA ALA A 217 37.27 -7.01 -14.16
C ALA A 217 36.24 -7.33 -15.27
N ARG A 218 36.72 -7.72 -16.46
CA ARG A 218 35.84 -8.16 -17.57
C ARG A 218 35.03 -9.40 -17.21
N SER A 219 35.63 -10.37 -16.51
CA SER A 219 34.92 -11.56 -16.06
C SER A 219 33.84 -11.25 -15.01
N HIS A 220 34.12 -10.31 -14.10
CA HIS A 220 33.14 -9.86 -13.11
C HIS A 220 31.97 -9.13 -13.76
N TYR A 221 32.25 -8.25 -14.73
CA TYR A 221 31.22 -7.55 -15.50
C TYR A 221 30.34 -8.53 -16.29
N GLN A 222 30.95 -9.52 -16.95
CA GLN A 222 30.19 -10.55 -17.68
C GLN A 222 29.34 -11.42 -16.74
N LYS A 223 29.86 -11.75 -15.56
CA LYS A 223 29.11 -12.49 -14.53
C LYS A 223 27.91 -11.68 -14.03
N PHE A 224 28.09 -10.38 -13.80
CA PHE A 224 27.02 -9.47 -13.42
C PHE A 224 25.93 -9.36 -14.50
N LEU A 225 26.32 -9.20 -15.77
CA LEU A 225 25.37 -9.20 -16.90
C LEU A 225 24.60 -10.51 -17.00
N SER A 226 25.26 -11.64 -16.78
CA SER A 226 24.62 -12.96 -16.81
C SER A 226 23.58 -13.12 -15.69
N GLN A 227 23.88 -12.59 -14.50
CA GLN A 227 22.93 -12.55 -13.38
C GLN A 227 21.72 -11.68 -13.70
N LEU A 228 21.94 -10.48 -14.25
CA LEU A 228 20.84 -9.60 -14.66
C LEU A 228 19.98 -10.22 -15.75
N ALA A 229 20.59 -10.81 -16.78
CA ALA A 229 19.87 -11.50 -17.84
C ALA A 229 19.01 -12.64 -17.31
N THR A 230 19.51 -13.41 -16.33
CA THR A 230 18.74 -14.48 -15.67
C THR A 230 17.55 -13.92 -14.88
N LEU A 231 17.76 -12.84 -14.11
CA LEU A 231 16.69 -12.22 -13.31
C LEU A 231 15.59 -11.58 -14.17
N LEU A 232 15.97 -11.02 -15.32
CA LEU A 232 15.05 -10.30 -16.21
C LEU A 232 14.37 -11.23 -17.23
N SER A 233 14.86 -12.46 -17.37
CA SER A 233 14.28 -13.48 -18.25
C SER A 233 12.93 -13.92 -17.69
N ASN A 234 11.91 -13.93 -18.54
CA ASN A 234 10.61 -14.52 -18.25
C ASN A 234 10.58 -15.97 -18.75
N ASN A 235 9.64 -16.79 -18.27
CA ASN A 235 9.51 -18.22 -18.59
C ASN A 235 9.35 -18.56 -20.10
N VAL A 236 9.31 -17.54 -20.98
CA VAL A 236 8.99 -17.65 -22.41
C VAL A 236 10.16 -17.17 -23.29
N VAL A 237 10.98 -16.21 -22.86
CA VAL A 237 12.09 -15.67 -23.67
C VAL A 237 13.34 -15.46 -22.80
N PRO A 238 14.38 -16.29 -22.98
CA PRO A 238 15.68 -16.05 -22.36
C PRO A 238 16.34 -14.82 -22.96
N ILE A 239 16.90 -13.96 -22.11
CA ILE A 239 17.58 -12.74 -22.55
C ILE A 239 19.07 -13.02 -22.68
N PRO A 240 19.73 -12.57 -23.76
CA PRO A 240 21.18 -12.63 -23.88
C PRO A 240 21.89 -11.85 -22.75
N ALA A 241 22.99 -12.39 -22.23
CA ALA A 241 23.85 -11.71 -21.25
C ALA A 241 24.74 -10.61 -21.89
N THR A 242 24.11 -9.74 -22.68
CA THR A 242 24.71 -8.54 -23.29
C THR A 242 24.12 -7.29 -22.65
N GLU A 243 24.89 -6.21 -22.62
CA GLU A 243 24.48 -4.96 -21.98
C GLU A 243 23.24 -4.36 -22.65
N GLU A 244 23.19 -4.44 -23.98
CA GLU A 244 22.13 -3.90 -24.82
C GLU A 244 20.80 -4.63 -24.58
N ALA A 245 20.83 -5.96 -24.54
CA ALA A 245 19.63 -6.77 -24.34
C ALA A 245 19.06 -6.58 -22.92
N VAL A 246 19.93 -6.45 -21.91
CA VAL A 246 19.52 -6.14 -20.53
C VAL A 246 18.88 -4.75 -20.44
N LYS A 247 19.47 -3.74 -21.10
CA LYS A 247 18.92 -2.37 -21.13
C LYS A 247 17.57 -2.31 -21.85
N GLU A 248 17.46 -2.93 -23.01
CA GLU A 248 16.22 -2.98 -23.78
C GLU A 248 15.09 -3.65 -22.98
N ARG A 249 15.41 -4.75 -22.29
CA ARG A 249 14.43 -5.41 -21.43
C ARG A 249 13.94 -4.53 -20.28
N ILE A 250 14.85 -3.84 -19.60
CA ILE A 250 14.49 -2.95 -18.49
C ILE A 250 13.56 -1.84 -19.00
N GLN A 251 13.86 -1.27 -20.18
CA GLN A 251 13.01 -0.26 -20.81
C GLN A 251 11.64 -0.82 -21.19
N GLU A 252 11.58 -2.02 -21.76
CA GLU A 252 10.32 -2.70 -22.11
C GLU A 252 9.45 -2.96 -20.87
N ILE A 253 10.05 -3.45 -19.77
CA ILE A 253 9.35 -3.66 -18.49
C ILE A 253 8.82 -2.34 -17.96
N GLY A 254 9.64 -1.28 -17.99
CA GLY A 254 9.21 0.06 -17.58
C GLY A 254 8.04 0.61 -18.42
N ALA A 255 8.09 0.44 -19.75
CA ALA A 255 6.99 0.84 -20.62
C ALA A 255 5.70 0.06 -20.36
N LYS A 256 5.82 -1.26 -20.12
CA LYS A 256 4.69 -2.12 -19.74
C LYS A 256 4.09 -1.71 -18.40
N GLU A 257 4.92 -1.42 -17.40
CA GLU A 257 4.48 -0.95 -16.09
C GLU A 257 3.65 0.33 -16.24
N GLN A 258 4.14 1.33 -16.99
CA GLN A 258 3.38 2.56 -17.25
C GLN A 258 2.07 2.28 -17.97
N SER A 259 2.07 1.38 -18.97
CA SER A 259 0.85 1.01 -19.71
C SER A 259 -0.22 0.37 -18.82
N TRP A 260 0.14 -0.63 -18.00
CA TRP A 260 -0.80 -1.25 -17.07
C TRP A 260 -1.25 -0.28 -15.97
N LYS A 261 -0.37 0.63 -15.53
CA LYS A 261 -0.73 1.68 -14.58
C LYS A 261 -1.81 2.63 -15.13
N SER A 262 -1.64 3.17 -16.33
CA SER A 262 -2.66 4.01 -16.97
C SER A 262 -3.97 3.26 -17.21
N ARG A 263 -3.90 1.97 -17.56
CA ARG A 263 -5.09 1.12 -17.70
C ARG A 263 -5.82 0.93 -16.37
N THR A 264 -5.09 0.68 -15.29
CA THR A 264 -5.65 0.55 -13.95
C THR A 264 -6.29 1.84 -13.47
N GLU A 265 -5.66 3.00 -13.70
CA GLU A 265 -6.25 4.31 -13.40
C GLU A 265 -7.56 4.53 -14.19
N GLY A 266 -7.59 4.16 -15.47
CA GLY A 266 -8.81 4.21 -16.28
C GLY A 266 -9.94 3.32 -15.74
N LEU A 267 -9.62 2.08 -15.37
CA LEU A 267 -10.59 1.15 -14.76
C LEU A 267 -11.07 1.64 -13.39
N GLN A 268 -10.19 2.22 -12.57
CA GLN A 268 -10.58 2.82 -11.29
C GLN A 268 -11.57 3.97 -11.49
N GLN A 269 -11.34 4.82 -12.49
CA GLN A 269 -12.26 5.90 -12.82
C GLN A 269 -13.61 5.36 -13.31
N GLU A 270 -13.61 4.31 -14.13
CA GLU A 270 -14.84 3.66 -14.61
C GLU A 270 -15.64 3.07 -13.44
N VAL A 271 -14.98 2.36 -12.52
CA VAL A 271 -15.60 1.82 -11.30
C VAL A 271 -16.23 2.95 -10.48
N LEU A 272 -15.52 4.06 -10.26
CA LEU A 272 -16.07 5.21 -9.54
C LEU A 272 -17.33 5.77 -10.22
N THR A 273 -17.32 5.92 -11.55
CA THR A 273 -18.50 6.41 -12.27
C THR A 273 -19.69 5.44 -12.22
N LEU A 274 -19.44 4.13 -12.29
CA LEU A 274 -20.48 3.11 -12.19
C LEU A 274 -21.06 3.06 -10.76
N THR A 275 -20.22 3.13 -9.74
CA THR A 275 -20.66 3.23 -8.34
C THR A 275 -21.54 4.46 -8.13
N GLN A 276 -21.14 5.62 -8.66
CA GLN A 276 -21.93 6.84 -8.53
C GLN A 276 -23.29 6.76 -9.25
N ARG A 277 -23.35 6.07 -10.41
CA ARG A 277 -24.62 5.81 -11.11
C ARG A 277 -25.51 4.84 -10.34
N LEU A 278 -24.94 3.80 -9.73
CA LEU A 278 -25.68 2.86 -8.89
C LEU A 278 -26.27 3.56 -7.66
N GLU A 279 -25.51 4.43 -6.99
CA GLU A 279 -26.00 5.22 -5.86
C GLU A 279 -27.13 6.17 -6.27
N GLN A 280 -27.05 6.78 -7.46
CA GLN A 280 -28.15 7.60 -8.00
C GLN A 280 -29.41 6.75 -8.24
N LEU A 281 -29.25 5.58 -8.86
CA LEU A 281 -30.37 4.68 -9.12
C LEU A 281 -31.01 4.18 -7.82
N GLN A 282 -30.20 3.83 -6.82
CA GLN A 282 -30.68 3.42 -5.52
C GLN A 282 -31.48 4.55 -4.85
N ARG A 283 -30.96 5.78 -4.83
CA ARG A 283 -31.68 6.94 -4.30
C ARG A 283 -33.02 7.17 -5.00
N HIS A 284 -33.07 7.08 -6.33
CA HIS A 284 -34.33 7.20 -7.07
C HIS A 284 -35.32 6.09 -6.75
N SER A 285 -34.84 4.86 -6.54
CA SER A 285 -35.70 3.74 -6.14
C SER A 285 -36.27 3.89 -4.72
N GLU A 286 -35.46 4.39 -3.78
CA GLU A 286 -35.87 4.67 -2.41
C GLU A 286 -36.86 5.83 -2.35
N GLU A 287 -36.64 6.89 -3.13
CA GLU A 287 -37.54 8.04 -3.25
C GLU A 287 -38.90 7.63 -3.85
N ALA A 288 -38.90 6.85 -4.94
CA ALA A 288 -40.12 6.32 -5.53
C ALA A 288 -40.89 5.37 -4.57
N ALA A 289 -40.18 4.58 -3.76
CA ALA A 289 -40.78 3.74 -2.75
C ALA A 289 -41.39 4.57 -1.59
N GLY A 290 -40.71 5.64 -1.16
CA GLY A 290 -41.20 6.58 -0.17
C GLY A 290 -42.45 7.34 -0.63
N GLU A 291 -42.43 7.86 -1.87
CA GLU A 291 -43.58 8.52 -2.48
C GLU A 291 -44.77 7.58 -2.67
N SER A 292 -44.52 6.32 -3.06
CA SER A 292 -45.57 5.29 -3.17
C SER A 292 -46.20 4.99 -1.80
N SER A 293 -45.39 4.86 -0.75
CA SER A 293 -45.87 4.67 0.62
C SER A 293 -46.70 5.87 1.09
N GLN A 294 -46.24 7.09 0.82
CA GLN A 294 -46.95 8.32 1.18
C GLN A 294 -48.27 8.45 0.43
N MET A 295 -48.30 8.15 -0.87
CA MET A 295 -49.53 8.10 -1.67
C MET A 295 -50.49 7.03 -1.17
N GLN A 296 -49.99 5.85 -0.81
CA GLN A 296 -50.79 4.77 -0.26
C GLN A 296 -51.43 5.19 1.07
N ASP A 297 -50.70 5.84 1.97
CA ASP A 297 -51.24 6.34 3.23
C ASP A 297 -52.28 7.43 3.02
N ARG A 298 -52.05 8.37 2.10
CA ARG A 298 -53.06 9.38 1.73
C ARG A 298 -54.32 8.75 1.14
N CYS A 299 -54.19 7.69 0.34
CA CYS A 299 -55.34 6.91 -0.14
C CYS A 299 -56.05 6.16 1.00
N ARG A 300 -55.31 5.62 1.99
CA ARG A 300 -55.93 4.99 3.18
C ARG A 300 -56.70 6.03 3.99
N GLU A 301 -56.14 7.21 4.20
CA GLU A 301 -56.77 8.33 4.91
C GLU A 301 -58.03 8.81 4.21
N GLN A 302 -57.98 9.04 2.90
CA GLN A 302 -59.16 9.42 2.10
C GLN A 302 -60.24 8.33 2.08
N LYS A 303 -59.88 7.05 2.22
CA LYS A 303 -60.83 5.93 2.33
C LYS A 303 -61.51 5.82 3.72
N ARG A 304 -60.97 6.44 4.77
CA ARG A 304 -61.56 6.39 6.13
C ARG A 304 -62.93 7.08 6.22
N PRO A 305 -63.15 8.28 5.64
CA PRO A 305 -64.47 8.92 5.58
C PRO A 305 -65.54 8.06 4.89
N TRP A 306 -65.20 7.42 3.76
CA TRP A 306 -66.14 6.59 3.00
C TRP A 306 -66.59 5.36 3.80
N LYS A 307 -65.65 4.67 4.49
CA LYS A 307 -66.00 3.55 5.38
C LYS A 307 -66.93 3.98 6.52
N HIS A 308 -66.80 5.20 7.01
CA HIS A 308 -67.67 5.73 8.05
C HIS A 308 -69.07 6.09 7.53
N LEU A 309 -69.17 6.58 6.28
CA LEU A 309 -70.46 6.79 5.62
C LEU A 309 -71.15 5.46 5.25
N GLU A 310 -70.41 4.47 4.74
CA GLU A 310 -70.93 3.15 4.39
C GLU A 310 -71.48 2.41 5.62
N GLY A 311 -70.79 2.52 6.77
CA GLY A 311 -71.31 2.03 8.05
C GLY A 311 -72.56 2.78 8.52
N LYS A 312 -72.69 4.09 8.23
CA LYS A 312 -73.89 4.88 8.57
C LYS A 312 -75.07 4.56 7.66
N THR A 313 -74.86 4.32 6.38
CA THR A 313 -75.93 3.91 5.45
C THR A 313 -76.41 2.50 5.74
N ALA A 314 -75.51 1.55 6.02
CA ALA A 314 -75.89 0.19 6.40
C ALA A 314 -76.71 0.14 7.71
N VAL A 315 -76.38 1.00 8.68
CA VAL A 315 -77.16 1.15 9.91
C VAL A 315 -78.52 1.79 9.62
N ASN A 316 -78.58 2.76 8.72
CA ASN A 316 -79.84 3.40 8.33
C ASN A 316 -80.78 2.42 7.59
N ASP A 317 -80.25 1.56 6.71
CA ASP A 317 -81.01 0.52 6.01
C ASP A 317 -81.66 -0.47 7.00
N PHE A 318 -80.93 -0.83 8.06
CA PHE A 318 -81.43 -1.70 9.13
C PHE A 318 -82.60 -1.06 9.90
N PHE A 319 -82.53 0.25 10.18
CA PHE A 319 -83.63 0.97 10.82
C PHE A 319 -84.83 1.16 9.89
N GLN A 320 -84.58 1.35 8.59
CA GLN A 320 -85.63 1.52 7.60
C GLN A 320 -86.41 0.21 7.36
N GLU A 321 -85.70 -0.93 7.34
CA GLU A 321 -86.30 -2.26 7.26
C GLU A 321 -87.07 -2.63 8.52
N SER A 322 -86.54 -2.31 9.72
CA SER A 322 -87.25 -2.51 10.99
C SER A 322 -88.53 -1.67 11.09
N LEU A 323 -88.52 -0.41 10.64
CA LEU A 323 -89.70 0.45 10.62
C LEU A 323 -90.73 -0.02 9.58
N ALA A 324 -90.29 -0.57 8.44
CA ALA A 324 -91.18 -1.13 7.44
C ALA A 324 -91.88 -2.41 7.92
N LEU A 325 -91.17 -3.26 8.67
CA LEU A 325 -91.72 -4.45 9.28
C LEU A 325 -92.80 -4.12 10.31
N ASP A 326 -92.56 -3.09 11.12
CA ASP A 326 -93.49 -2.69 12.19
C ASP A 326 -94.76 -2.02 11.64
N ARG A 327 -94.64 -1.17 10.60
CA ARG A 327 -95.82 -0.64 9.89
C ARG A 327 -96.67 -1.72 9.26
N ASN A 328 -96.04 -2.75 8.67
CA ASN A 328 -96.76 -3.87 8.09
C ASN A 328 -97.51 -4.70 9.15
N LYS A 329 -96.90 -4.87 10.33
CA LYS A 329 -97.50 -5.58 11.46
C LYS A 329 -98.71 -4.83 12.03
N VAL A 330 -98.60 -3.51 12.20
CA VAL A 330 -99.71 -2.65 12.62
C VAL A 330 -100.82 -2.68 11.56
N ARG A 331 -100.50 -2.55 10.28
CA ARG A 331 -101.49 -2.63 9.20
C ARG A 331 -102.27 -3.95 9.20
N LEU A 332 -101.59 -5.08 9.40
CA LEU A 332 -102.24 -6.40 9.50
C LEU A 332 -103.08 -6.54 10.77
N SER A 333 -102.67 -5.94 11.88
CA SER A 333 -103.45 -5.90 13.12
C SER A 333 -104.74 -5.10 12.94
N TRP A 334 -104.69 -3.93 12.28
CA TRP A 334 -105.88 -3.14 11.99
C TRP A 334 -106.84 -3.89 11.05
N ILE A 335 -106.34 -4.52 9.99
CA ILE A 335 -107.18 -5.33 9.08
C ILE A 335 -107.88 -6.47 9.83
N ARG A 336 -107.18 -7.15 10.74
CA ARG A 336 -107.77 -8.24 11.54
C ARG A 336 -108.84 -7.74 12.50
N HIS A 337 -108.62 -6.59 13.14
CA HIS A 337 -109.54 -6.03 14.12
C HIS A 337 -110.86 -5.53 13.49
N PHE A 338 -110.84 -5.11 12.23
CA PHE A 338 -112.04 -4.69 11.50
C PHE A 338 -112.73 -5.83 10.74
N SER A 339 -112.09 -7.00 10.60
CA SER A 339 -112.70 -8.18 9.98
C SER A 339 -113.63 -8.96 10.92
N ASP A 340 -113.48 -8.79 12.23
CA ASP A 340 -114.20 -9.56 13.26
C ASP A 340 -115.45 -8.84 13.81
N ASN A 341 -115.81 -7.67 13.27
CA ASN A 341 -116.96 -6.86 13.73
C ASN A 341 -117.89 -6.51 12.55
N GLU A 342 -119.04 -7.17 12.44
CA GLU A 342 -119.95 -7.09 11.27
C GLU A 342 -120.58 -5.70 11.03
N ASN A 343 -120.47 -4.76 11.96
CA ASN A 343 -120.96 -3.38 11.80
C ASN A 343 -119.92 -2.39 11.23
N ASP A 344 -118.65 -2.77 11.07
CA ASP A 344 -117.59 -1.86 10.59
C ASP A 344 -117.09 -2.16 9.16
N GLN A 345 -117.68 -3.14 8.46
CA GLN A 345 -117.30 -3.50 7.07
C GLN A 345 -117.57 -2.37 6.05
N ILE A 346 -118.48 -1.44 6.33
CA ILE A 346 -118.80 -0.32 5.44
C ILE A 346 -117.68 0.75 5.46
N LEU A 347 -116.95 0.90 6.57
CA LEU A 347 -115.83 1.85 6.69
C LEU A 347 -114.54 1.33 6.06
N LEU A 348 -114.32 0.01 6.04
CA LEU A 348 -113.17 -0.62 5.35
C LEU A 348 -113.21 -0.42 3.83
N HIS A 349 -114.39 -0.38 3.21
CA HIS A 349 -114.52 -0.16 1.77
C HIS A 349 -114.27 1.30 1.36
N TYR A 350 -114.51 2.27 2.26
CA TYR A 350 -114.25 3.70 2.00
C TYR A 350 -112.78 4.10 2.20
N LEU A 351 -112.02 3.36 3.02
CA LEU A 351 -110.60 3.63 3.28
C LEU A 351 -109.63 2.93 2.31
N MET A 352 -110.09 1.96 1.51
CA MET A 352 -109.27 1.32 0.45
C MET A 352 -109.42 1.96 -0.95
N LEU A 353 -110.20 3.04 -1.08
CA LEU A 353 -110.49 3.74 -2.35
C LEU A 353 -109.86 5.16 -2.44
N ILE A 354 -109.01 5.53 -1.49
CA ILE A 354 -108.04 6.64 -1.56
C ILE A 354 -106.66 6.02 -1.44
#